data_AF-A0A917DQG5-F1
#
_entry.id   AF-A0A917DQG5-F1
#
_cell.length_a   1.000
_cell.length_b   1.000
_cell.length_c   1.000
_cell.angle_alpha   90.00
_cell.angle_beta   90.00
_cell.angle_gamma   90.00
#
_symmetry.space_group_name_H-M   'P 1'
#
loop_
_entity.id
_entity.type
_entity.pdbx_description
1 polymer ?
#
loop_
_entity_poly.entity_id
_entity_poly.type
_entity_poly.pdbx_seq_one_letter_code
_entity_poly.pdbx_strand_id
1 'polypeptide(L)'
;MNMTDILIAELKGEAEATRRILERVPTDKLSWKPHEKSMSLGMLALHIAGLPGGLAEFLNEPIREVPVIPLPEAASLSEILSTFDHYRIIAENMLLAWGEAGLTETWKLTHKGVAIMEVPRIEVVRTLMFNHWYHHRGQLTVYLRLLEVPVPSIYGPTADEN
;
A
#
# COMPACT_ATOMS: atom_id res chain seq x y z
N MET A 1 -24.11 -5.82 -3.94
CA MET A 1 -23.03 -5.21 -3.15
C MET A 1 -22.95 -3.76 -3.53
N ASN A 2 -22.88 -2.88 -2.53
CA ASN A 2 -22.68 -1.45 -2.76
C ASN A 2 -21.19 -1.17 -3.06
N MET A 3 -20.85 0.07 -3.42
CA MET A 3 -19.47 0.41 -3.78
C MET A 3 -18.47 0.16 -2.63
N THR A 4 -18.86 0.49 -1.39
CA THR A 4 -18.04 0.26 -0.20
C THR A 4 -17.74 -1.22 0.02
N ASP A 5 -18.74 -2.09 -0.14
CA ASP A 5 -18.59 -3.55 0.00
C ASP A 5 -17.58 -4.10 -1.01
N ILE A 6 -17.62 -3.60 -2.26
CA ILE A 6 -16.71 -4.03 -3.33
C ILE A 6 -15.26 -3.68 -2.97
N LEU A 7 -15.01 -2.45 -2.52
CA LEU A 7 -13.66 -2.00 -2.17
C LEU A 7 -13.10 -2.74 -0.95
N ILE A 8 -13.93 -3.02 0.05
CA ILE A 8 -13.52 -3.78 1.24
C ILE A 8 -13.21 -5.23 0.87
N ALA A 9 -14.02 -5.86 0.01
CA ALA A 9 -13.76 -7.20 -0.47
C ALA A 9 -12.43 -7.28 -1.23
N GLU A 10 -12.14 -6.30 -2.09
CA GLU A 10 -10.87 -6.19 -2.80
C GLU A 10 -9.70 -5.94 -1.83
N LEU A 11 -9.83 -5.00 -0.89
CA LEU A 11 -8.82 -4.75 0.15
C LEU A 11 -8.46 -6.04 0.90
N LYS A 12 -9.45 -6.84 1.30
CA LYS A 12 -9.23 -8.11 2.01
C LYS A 12 -8.51 -9.13 1.15
N GLY A 13 -8.98 -9.35 -0.08
CA GLY A 13 -8.33 -10.30 -0.99
C GLY A 13 -6.88 -9.91 -1.29
N GLU A 14 -6.64 -8.63 -1.53
CA GLU A 14 -5.31 -8.10 -1.82
C GLU A 14 -4.40 -8.07 -0.59
N ALA A 15 -4.97 -7.94 0.62
CA ALA A 15 -4.24 -8.00 1.87
C ALA A 15 -3.63 -9.38 2.10
N GLU A 16 -4.35 -10.46 1.81
CA GLU A 16 -3.84 -11.84 1.95
C GLU A 16 -2.62 -12.08 1.05
N ALA A 17 -2.71 -11.69 -0.23
CA ALA A 17 -1.60 -11.84 -1.16
C ALA A 17 -0.40 -10.97 -0.76
N THR A 18 -0.65 -9.75 -0.29
CA THR A 18 0.41 -8.85 0.18
C THR A 18 1.09 -9.39 1.43
N ARG A 19 0.32 -9.93 2.38
CA ARG A 19 0.85 -10.51 3.62
C ARG A 19 1.85 -11.62 3.32
N ARG A 20 1.47 -12.56 2.45
CA ARG A 20 2.34 -13.67 2.02
C ARG A 20 3.65 -13.19 1.40
N ILE A 21 3.61 -12.09 0.62
CA ILE A 21 4.81 -11.49 0.04
C ILE A 21 5.69 -10.85 1.13
N LEU A 22 5.09 -10.09 2.04
CA LEU A 22 5.82 -9.42 3.13
C LEU A 22 6.48 -10.44 4.07
N GLU A 23 5.84 -11.58 4.34
CA GLU A 23 6.39 -12.69 5.13
C GLU A 23 7.68 -13.29 4.55
N ARG A 24 7.95 -13.07 3.25
CA ARG A 24 9.17 -13.55 2.59
C ARG A 24 10.34 -12.61 2.71
N VAL A 25 10.18 -11.41 3.26
CA VAL A 25 11.25 -10.42 3.31
C VAL A 25 12.41 -10.90 4.20
N PRO A 26 13.62 -11.14 3.64
CA PRO A 26 14.79 -11.55 4.41
C PRO A 26 15.35 -10.39 5.25
N THR A 27 15.33 -10.56 6.58
CA THR A 27 15.75 -9.51 7.53
C THR A 27 17.23 -9.15 7.46
N ASP A 28 18.10 -10.06 7.01
CA ASP A 28 19.52 -9.82 6.83
C ASP A 28 19.84 -8.98 5.57
N LYS A 29 18.83 -8.66 4.74
CA LYS A 29 18.97 -7.91 3.49
C LYS A 29 18.16 -6.61 3.46
N LEU A 30 17.66 -6.10 4.59
CA LEU A 30 16.78 -4.92 4.59
C LEU A 30 17.40 -3.69 3.90
N SER A 31 18.71 -3.47 4.04
CA SER A 31 19.42 -2.36 3.36
C SER A 31 19.82 -2.64 1.91
N TRP A 32 19.54 -3.84 1.38
CA TRP A 32 19.86 -4.19 0.00
C TRP A 32 19.03 -3.38 -0.99
N LYS A 33 19.64 -3.01 -2.12
CA LYS A 33 19.01 -2.30 -3.23
C LYS A 33 19.35 -2.97 -4.55
N PRO A 34 18.39 -3.10 -5.50
CA PRO A 34 18.72 -3.54 -6.85
C PRO A 34 19.49 -2.46 -7.63
N HIS A 35 19.36 -1.19 -7.22
CA HIS A 35 20.03 -0.05 -7.82
C HIS A 35 20.09 1.11 -6.81
N GLU A 36 21.13 1.95 -6.86
CA GLU A 36 21.35 3.05 -5.90
C GLU A 36 20.17 4.04 -5.81
N LYS A 37 19.50 4.27 -6.94
CA LYS A 37 18.31 5.14 -7.05
C LYS A 37 17.01 4.50 -6.54
N SER A 38 17.03 3.23 -6.19
CA SER A 38 15.85 2.51 -5.70
C SER A 38 15.74 2.60 -4.17
N MET A 39 14.51 2.44 -3.66
CA MET A 39 14.30 2.12 -2.25
C MET A 39 15.05 0.83 -1.89
N SER A 40 15.55 0.74 -0.65
CA SER A 40 16.03 -0.53 -0.11
C SER A 40 14.86 -1.50 0.08
N LEU A 41 15.17 -2.78 0.25
CA LEU A 41 14.19 -3.83 0.50
C LEU A 41 13.31 -3.49 1.72
N GLY A 42 13.93 -3.05 2.82
CA GLY A 42 13.23 -2.67 4.05
C GLY A 42 12.36 -1.43 3.88
N MET A 43 12.86 -0.41 3.17
CA MET A 43 12.05 0.78 2.83
C MET A 43 10.84 0.43 1.99
N LEU A 44 11.02 -0.38 0.93
CA LEU A 44 9.93 -0.78 0.04
C LEU A 44 8.90 -1.64 0.78
N ALA A 45 9.34 -2.61 1.59
CA ALA A 45 8.45 -3.47 2.35
C ALA A 45 7.63 -2.70 3.38
N LEU A 46 8.25 -1.77 4.11
CA LEU A 46 7.56 -0.94 5.10
C LEU A 46 6.60 0.07 4.44
N HIS A 47 6.99 0.63 3.28
CA HIS A 47 6.11 1.44 2.46
C HIS A 47 4.85 0.67 2.04
N ILE A 48 5.01 -0.54 1.48
CA ILE A 48 3.89 -1.42 1.12
C ILE A 48 3.01 -1.76 2.33
N ALA A 49 3.61 -2.00 3.49
CA ALA A 49 2.90 -2.33 4.72
C ALA A 49 2.00 -1.18 5.20
N GLY A 50 2.48 0.06 5.14
CA GLY A 50 1.73 1.24 5.61
C GLY A 50 0.75 1.84 4.61
N LEU A 51 0.92 1.57 3.31
CA LEU A 51 0.21 2.27 2.23
C LEU A 51 -1.32 2.33 2.38
N PRO A 52 -2.04 1.20 2.60
CA PRO A 52 -3.51 1.24 2.60
C PRO A 52 -4.08 2.17 3.65
N GLY A 53 -3.68 1.99 4.92
CA GLY A 53 -4.21 2.79 6.02
C GLY A 53 -3.62 4.19 6.07
N GLY A 54 -2.34 4.36 5.75
CA GLY A 54 -1.72 5.69 5.69
C GLY A 54 -2.37 6.59 4.63
N LEU A 55 -2.73 6.04 3.46
CA LEU A 55 -3.53 6.80 2.51
C LEU A 55 -4.98 6.95 2.94
N ALA A 56 -5.57 5.98 3.63
CA ALA A 56 -6.91 6.16 4.15
C ALA A 56 -6.97 7.38 5.08
N GLU A 57 -6.05 7.46 6.06
CA GLU A 57 -5.91 8.59 6.98
C GLU A 57 -5.66 9.91 6.24
N PHE A 58 -4.79 9.88 5.22
CA PHE A 58 -4.50 11.05 4.40
C PHE A 58 -5.77 11.57 3.68
N LEU A 59 -6.62 10.68 3.18
CA LEU A 59 -7.85 11.04 2.45
C LEU A 59 -9.04 11.40 3.35
N ASN A 60 -8.88 11.30 4.68
CA ASN A 60 -9.97 11.60 5.61
C ASN A 60 -10.38 13.07 5.55
N GLU A 61 -9.40 13.97 5.55
CA GLU A 61 -9.67 15.40 5.41
C GLU A 61 -9.97 15.74 3.95
N PRO A 62 -10.99 16.57 3.67
CA PRO A 62 -11.44 16.87 2.31
C PRO A 62 -10.39 17.65 1.49
N ILE A 63 -9.48 18.35 2.16
CA ILE A 63 -8.41 19.12 1.53
C ILE A 63 -7.09 18.75 2.21
N ARG A 64 -6.09 18.39 1.42
CA ARG A 64 -4.74 18.07 1.89
C ARG A 64 -3.70 18.82 1.09
N GLU A 65 -2.59 19.15 1.75
CA GLU A 65 -1.37 19.60 1.09
C GLU A 65 -0.52 18.38 0.70
N VAL A 66 0.25 18.49 -0.39
CA VAL A 66 1.22 17.47 -0.79
C VAL A 66 2.13 17.15 0.41
N PRO A 67 2.14 15.89 0.90
CA PRO A 67 2.93 15.54 2.06
C PRO A 67 4.39 15.34 1.69
N VAL A 68 5.27 15.56 2.66
CA VAL A 68 6.62 14.97 2.63
C VAL A 68 6.48 13.55 3.18
N ILE A 69 6.72 12.55 2.33
CA ILE A 69 6.62 11.15 2.74
C ILE A 69 7.99 10.68 3.24
N PRO A 70 8.13 10.37 4.55
CA PRO A 70 9.34 9.74 5.03
C PRO A 70 9.42 8.31 4.48
N LEU A 71 10.63 7.87 4.12
CA LEU A 71 10.91 6.50 3.70
C LEU A 71 11.90 5.87 4.70
N PRO A 72 11.45 5.53 5.92
CA PRO A 72 12.31 4.89 6.89
C PRO A 72 12.69 3.48 6.44
N GLU A 73 13.86 3.03 6.86
CA GLU A 73 14.25 1.64 6.71
C GLU A 73 13.63 0.80 7.83
N ALA A 74 13.02 -0.33 7.48
CA ALA A 74 12.52 -1.27 8.48
C ALA A 74 13.67 -1.82 9.34
N ALA A 75 13.43 -1.95 10.64
CA ALA A 75 14.32 -2.60 11.59
C ALA A 75 14.15 -4.13 11.62
N SER A 76 12.97 -4.65 11.26
CA SER A 76 12.71 -6.10 11.28
C SER A 76 11.50 -6.51 10.46
N LEU A 77 11.40 -7.81 10.16
CA LEU A 77 10.18 -8.41 9.58
C LEU A 77 8.96 -8.24 10.51
N SER A 78 9.17 -8.32 11.83
CA SER A 78 8.08 -8.14 12.80
C SER A 78 7.47 -6.73 12.71
N GLU A 79 8.28 -5.71 12.48
CA GLU A 79 7.81 -4.34 12.30
C GLU A 79 7.00 -4.19 11.01
N ILE A 80 7.48 -4.78 9.91
CA ILE A 80 6.78 -4.77 8.62
C ILE A 80 5.40 -5.42 8.77
N LEU A 81 5.33 -6.60 9.39
CA LEU A 81 4.06 -7.34 9.53
C LEU A 81 3.11 -6.67 10.52
N SER A 82 3.60 -6.13 11.65
CA SER A 82 2.75 -5.41 12.60
C SER A 82 2.21 -4.10 12.01
N THR A 83 3.04 -3.38 11.26
CA THR A 83 2.63 -2.19 10.50
C THR A 83 1.53 -2.55 9.50
N PHE A 84 1.72 -3.65 8.77
CA PHE A 84 0.74 -4.11 7.81
C PHE A 84 -0.60 -4.48 8.46
N ASP A 85 -0.56 -5.27 9.54
CA ASP A 85 -1.75 -5.69 10.27
C ASP A 85 -2.51 -4.50 10.88
N HIS A 86 -1.80 -3.47 11.33
CA HIS A 86 -2.40 -2.24 11.82
C HIS A 86 -3.07 -1.44 10.69
N TYR A 87 -2.34 -1.14 9.62
CA TYR A 87 -2.83 -0.23 8.57
C TYR A 87 -3.90 -0.85 7.68
N ARG A 88 -3.96 -2.19 7.51
CA ARG A 88 -5.10 -2.82 6.80
C ARG A 88 -6.42 -2.64 7.56
N ILE A 89 -6.39 -2.67 8.90
CA ILE A 89 -7.58 -2.46 9.74
C ILE A 89 -8.04 -1.01 9.65
N ILE A 90 -7.11 -0.06 9.68
CA ILE A 90 -7.42 1.36 9.47
C ILE A 90 -8.11 1.57 8.12
N ALA A 91 -7.53 1.04 7.03
CA ALA A 91 -8.11 1.17 5.70
C ALA A 91 -9.54 0.62 5.63
N GLU A 92 -9.78 -0.58 6.16
CA GLU A 92 -11.11 -1.19 6.20
C GLU A 92 -12.12 -0.33 6.97
N ASN A 93 -11.76 0.12 8.18
CA ASN A 93 -12.62 0.93 9.03
C ASN A 93 -12.97 2.28 8.38
N MET A 94 -12.03 2.91 7.66
CA MET A 94 -12.27 4.18 7.01
C MET A 94 -13.14 4.05 5.76
N LEU A 95 -12.93 3.00 4.95
CA LEU A 95 -13.83 2.70 3.83
C LEU A 95 -15.27 2.48 4.31
N LEU A 96 -15.45 1.74 5.42
CA LEU A 96 -16.75 1.57 6.08
C LEU A 96 -17.34 2.91 6.55
N ALA A 97 -16.52 3.75 7.21
CA ALA A 97 -16.97 5.01 7.78
C ALA A 97 -17.37 6.04 6.71
N TRP A 98 -16.66 6.11 5.59
CA TRP A 98 -17.01 7.01 4.49
C TRP A 98 -18.31 6.60 3.80
N GLY A 99 -18.54 5.29 3.63
CA GLY A 99 -19.68 4.79 2.87
C GLY A 99 -19.73 5.32 1.44
N GLU A 100 -20.85 5.14 0.74
CA GLU A 100 -20.99 5.59 -0.65
C GLU A 100 -20.97 7.12 -0.78
N ALA A 101 -21.57 7.82 0.19
CA ALA A 101 -21.61 9.27 0.21
C ALA A 101 -20.19 9.85 0.33
N GLY A 102 -19.42 9.43 1.33
CA GLY A 102 -18.05 9.90 1.50
C GLY A 102 -17.15 9.50 0.33
N LEU A 103 -17.31 8.32 -0.25
CA LEU A 103 -16.51 7.94 -1.43
C LEU A 103 -16.77 8.82 -2.66
N THR A 104 -17.96 9.42 -2.79
CA THR A 104 -18.32 10.30 -3.91
C THR A 104 -18.08 11.80 -3.63
N GLU A 105 -17.74 12.17 -2.40
CA GLU A 105 -17.35 13.54 -2.07
C GLU A 105 -16.09 13.95 -2.83
N THR A 106 -16.04 15.23 -3.22
CA THR A 106 -14.86 15.82 -3.82
C THR A 106 -13.75 15.95 -2.79
N TRP A 107 -12.58 15.42 -3.12
CA TRP A 107 -11.34 15.54 -2.36
C TRP A 107 -10.31 16.35 -3.16
N LYS A 108 -9.53 17.16 -2.46
CA LYS A 108 -8.63 18.14 -3.06
C LYS A 108 -7.20 18.02 -2.54
N LEU A 109 -6.24 18.00 -3.47
CA LEU A 109 -4.80 18.11 -3.16
C LEU A 109 -4.30 19.50 -3.54
N THR A 110 -3.56 20.13 -2.62
CA THR A 110 -2.92 21.43 -2.82
C THR A 110 -1.41 21.32 -2.80
N HIS A 111 -0.74 22.19 -3.55
CA HIS A 111 0.70 22.43 -3.45
C HIS A 111 0.95 23.92 -3.30
N LYS A 112 1.56 24.32 -2.18
CA LYS A 112 1.76 25.71 -1.75
C LYS A 112 0.45 26.51 -1.78
N GLY A 113 -0.64 25.89 -1.33
CA GLY A 113 -1.98 26.48 -1.32
C GLY A 113 -2.70 26.52 -2.67
N VAL A 114 -2.07 26.06 -3.76
CA VAL A 114 -2.70 25.99 -5.09
C VAL A 114 -3.28 24.59 -5.32
N ALA A 115 -4.53 24.51 -5.76
CA ALA A 115 -5.16 23.24 -6.11
C ALA A 115 -4.44 22.58 -7.30
N ILE A 116 -3.99 21.34 -7.13
CA ILE A 116 -3.35 20.55 -8.20
C ILE A 116 -4.15 19.28 -8.56
N MET A 117 -5.10 18.89 -7.72
CA MET A 117 -6.06 17.81 -7.99
C MET A 117 -7.36 18.10 -7.24
N GLU A 118 -8.49 17.83 -7.89
CA GLU A 118 -9.82 17.94 -7.32
C GLU A 118 -10.72 16.90 -7.98
N VAL A 119 -10.96 15.79 -7.29
CA VAL A 119 -11.64 14.59 -7.84
C VAL A 119 -12.46 13.90 -6.75
N PRO A 120 -13.45 13.06 -7.09
CA PRO A 120 -14.11 12.22 -6.10
C PRO A 120 -13.10 11.37 -5.31
N ARG A 121 -13.29 11.25 -3.99
CA ARG A 121 -12.40 10.48 -3.09
C ARG A 121 -12.14 9.06 -3.59
N ILE A 122 -13.15 8.42 -4.18
CA ILE A 122 -13.05 7.08 -4.77
C ILE A 122 -11.98 6.97 -5.85
N GLU A 123 -11.77 8.01 -6.66
CA GLU A 123 -10.73 7.98 -7.70
C GLU A 123 -9.34 7.87 -7.08
N VAL A 124 -9.13 8.55 -5.96
CA VAL A 124 -7.87 8.54 -5.21
C VAL A 124 -7.69 7.22 -4.46
N VAL A 125 -8.77 6.64 -3.91
CA VAL A 125 -8.75 5.27 -3.35
C VAL A 125 -8.33 4.26 -4.43
N ARG A 126 -8.91 4.31 -5.62
CA ARG A 126 -8.51 3.39 -6.71
C ARG A 126 -7.07 3.58 -7.16
N THR A 127 -6.67 4.82 -7.42
CA THR A 127 -5.41 5.11 -8.10
C THR A 127 -4.22 5.19 -7.14
N LEU A 128 -4.36 5.93 -6.03
CA LEU A 128 -3.27 6.14 -5.10
C LEU A 128 -3.24 5.11 -3.98
N MET A 129 -4.38 4.56 -3.53
CA MET A 129 -4.35 3.49 -2.51
C MET A 129 -4.12 2.12 -3.15
N PHE A 130 -5.02 1.67 -4.02
CA PHE A 130 -4.99 0.30 -4.54
C PHE A 130 -3.93 0.10 -5.63
N ASN A 131 -3.98 0.85 -6.74
CA ASN A 131 -3.04 0.64 -7.84
C ASN A 131 -1.58 0.89 -7.41
N HIS A 132 -1.32 1.90 -6.58
CA HIS A 132 0.01 2.17 -6.01
C HIS A 132 0.52 1.02 -5.16
N TRP A 133 -0.36 0.41 -4.37
CA TRP A 133 -0.03 -0.71 -3.51
C TRP A 133 0.30 -1.97 -4.31
N TYR A 134 -0.51 -2.31 -5.32
CA TYR A 134 -0.22 -3.46 -6.19
C TYR A 134 1.03 -3.24 -7.03
N HIS A 135 1.26 -2.00 -7.49
CA HIS A 135 2.46 -1.61 -8.20
C HIS A 135 3.73 -1.89 -7.38
N HIS A 136 3.78 -1.41 -6.14
CA HIS A 136 4.94 -1.65 -5.28
C HIS A 136 5.05 -3.08 -4.80
N ARG A 137 3.94 -3.78 -4.56
CA ARG A 137 3.98 -5.24 -4.32
C ARG A 137 4.61 -5.97 -5.51
N GLY A 138 4.25 -5.60 -6.74
CA GLY A 138 4.88 -6.08 -7.97
C GLY A 138 6.39 -5.85 -7.96
N GLN A 139 6.82 -4.63 -7.61
CA GLN A 139 8.24 -4.28 -7.47
C GLN A 139 8.95 -5.18 -6.43
N LEU A 140 8.32 -5.42 -5.27
CA LEU A 140 8.88 -6.27 -4.22
C LEU A 140 9.08 -7.72 -4.69
N THR A 141 8.22 -8.23 -5.57
CA THR A 141 8.40 -9.59 -6.10
C THR A 141 9.71 -9.74 -6.89
N VAL A 142 10.12 -8.71 -7.64
CA VAL A 142 11.39 -8.70 -8.37
C VAL A 142 12.56 -8.60 -7.39
N TYR A 143 12.43 -7.84 -6.30
CA TYR A 143 13.47 -7.76 -5.27
C TYR A 143 13.71 -9.13 -4.63
N LEU A 144 12.63 -9.82 -4.25
CA LEU A 144 12.71 -11.17 -3.68
C LEU A 144 13.36 -12.15 -4.66
N ARG A 145 12.96 -12.11 -5.95
CA ARG A 145 13.55 -12.96 -6.99
C ARG A 145 15.06 -12.72 -7.15
N LEU A 146 15.51 -11.47 -7.17
CA LEU A 146 16.93 -11.10 -7.27
C LEU A 146 17.76 -11.53 -6.05
N LEU A 147 17.10 -11.76 -4.92
CA LEU A 147 17.70 -12.24 -3.68
C LEU A 147 17.54 -13.76 -3.49
N GLU A 148 17.12 -14.48 -4.53
CA GLU A 148 16.88 -15.94 -4.50
C GLU A 148 15.85 -16.35 -3.43
N VAL A 149 14.90 -15.47 -3.13
CA VAL A 149 13.80 -15.74 -2.20
C VAL A 149 12.57 -16.22 -2.99
N PRO A 150 11.97 -17.37 -2.63
CA PRO A 150 10.77 -17.89 -3.29
C PRO A 150 9.58 -16.91 -3.24
N VAL A 151 8.99 -16.62 -4.41
CA VAL A 151 7.90 -15.67 -4.57
C VAL A 151 6.55 -16.40 -4.59
N PRO A 152 5.60 -16.08 -3.68
CA PRO A 152 4.28 -16.68 -3.66
C PRO A 152 3.40 -16.28 -4.85
N SER A 153 2.44 -17.15 -5.18
CA SER A 153 1.34 -16.87 -6.12
C SER A 153 0.47 -15.69 -5.64
N ILE A 154 0.18 -14.74 -6.54
CA ILE A 154 -0.63 -13.54 -6.28
C ILE A 154 -1.93 -13.58 -7.09
N TYR A 155 -1.84 -13.40 -8.41
CA TYR A 155 -2.97 -13.47 -9.34
C TYR A 155 -2.96 -14.72 -10.20
N GLY A 156 -1.84 -15.44 -10.17
CA GLY A 156 -1.56 -16.64 -10.93
C GLY A 156 -0.26 -17.25 -10.43
N PRO A 157 0.08 -18.44 -10.94
CA PRO A 157 1.24 -19.19 -10.48
C PRO A 157 2.54 -18.39 -10.71
N THR A 158 3.51 -18.61 -9.83
CA THR A 158 4.90 -18.17 -10.01
C THR A 158 5.77 -19.37 -10.39
N ALA A 159 7.06 -19.15 -10.59
CA ALA A 159 8.00 -20.25 -10.73
C ALA A 159 8.17 -21.09 -9.44
N ASP A 160 7.67 -20.61 -8.29
CA ASP A 160 7.90 -21.23 -6.98
C ASP A 160 6.63 -21.81 -6.35
N GLU A 161 5.45 -21.29 -6.69
CA GLU A 161 4.15 -21.70 -6.11
C GLU A 161 3.03 -21.70 -7.16
N ASN A 162 2.11 -22.67 -7.05
CA ASN A 162 0.92 -22.80 -7.89
C ASN A 162 -0.34 -22.39 -7.12
#